data_AF-A0A7X3WLP0-F1
#
_entry.id   AF-A0A7X3WLP0-F1
#
_cell.length_a   1.000
_cell.length_b   1.000
_cell.length_c   1.000
_cell.angle_alpha   90.00
_cell.angle_beta   90.00
_cell.angle_gamma   90.00
#
_symmetry.space_group_name_H-M   'P 1'
#
loop_
_entity.id
_entity.type
_entity.pdbx_description
1 polymer ?
#
loop_
_entity_poly.entity_id
_entity_poly.type
_entity_poly.pdbx_seq_one_letter_code
_entity_poly.pdbx_strand_id
1 'polypeptide(L)' 'MIQPGSQSLRKIAVVGRGTAGSLAAASITRLHPGDDYELHHIYDSRIPVIGV' A
#
# COMPACT_ATOMS: atom_id res chain seq x y z
N MET A 1 9.01 -25.06 -20.49
CA MET A 1 8.23 -24.01 -21.17
C MET A 1 7.26 -23.41 -20.17
N ILE A 2 7.42 -22.14 -19.80
CA ILE A 2 6.54 -21.43 -18.87
C ILE A 2 5.68 -20.50 -19.73
N GLN A 3 4.35 -20.60 -19.64
CA GLN A 3 3.44 -19.74 -20.41
C GLN A 3 3.53 -18.30 -19.89
N PRO A 4 3.84 -17.30 -20.73
CA PRO A 4 3.84 -15.89 -20.33
C PRO A 4 2.41 -15.37 -20.43
N GLY A 5 1.61 -15.64 -19.40
CA GLY A 5 0.21 -15.24 -19.33
C GLY A 5 -0.13 -14.70 -17.95
N SER A 6 0.02 -13.38 -17.79
CA SER A 6 -0.62 -12.57 -16.75
C SER A 6 -0.39 -13.01 -15.28
N GLN A 7 0.84 -12.90 -14.78
CA GLN A 7 1.02 -12.54 -13.37
C GLN A 7 0.56 -11.09 -13.25
N SER A 8 -0.76 -10.86 -13.10
CA SER A 8 -1.29 -9.51 -12.88
C SER A 8 -0.58 -8.95 -11.66
N LEU A 9 0.19 -7.88 -11.86
CA LEU A 9 0.88 -7.17 -10.80
C LEU A 9 -0.11 -6.96 -9.64
N ARG A 10 0.20 -7.50 -8.46
CA ARG A 10 -0.73 -7.48 -7.34
C ARG A 10 -0.95 -6.03 -6.93
N LYS A 11 -2.19 -5.61 -6.72
CA LYS A 11 -2.47 -4.21 -6.35
C LYS A 11 -2.96 -4.13 -4.91
N ILE A 12 -2.37 -3.23 -4.14
CA ILE A 12 -2.73 -3.00 -2.74
C ILE A 12 -3.12 -1.54 -2.59
N ALA A 13 -4.31 -1.30 -2.04
CA ALA A 13 -4.77 0.03 -1.67
C ALA A 13 -4.92 0.15 -0.16
N VAL A 14 -4.18 1.07 0.45
CA VAL A 14 -4.34 1.45 1.85
C VAL A 14 -5.19 2.72 1.90
N VAL A 15 -6.37 2.65 2.51
CA VAL A 15 -7.29 3.79 2.62
C VAL A 15 -7.24 4.36 4.05
N GLY A 16 -6.76 5.59 4.18
CA GLY A 16 -6.65 6.33 5.44
C GLY A 16 -5.22 6.74 5.81
N ARG A 17 -5.06 7.94 6.39
CA ARG A 17 -3.75 8.52 6.76
C ARG A 17 -3.31 8.23 8.19
N GLY A 18 -4.26 7.93 9.08
CA GLY A 18 -4.00 7.75 10.52
C GLY A 18 -2.92 6.69 10.79
N THR A 19 -2.53 6.53 12.05
CA THR A 19 -1.44 5.65 12.45
C THR A 19 -1.52 4.26 11.80
N ALA A 20 -2.71 3.66 11.76
CA ALA A 20 -2.93 2.37 11.11
C ALA A 20 -2.59 2.38 9.60
N GLY A 21 -3.08 3.37 8.85
CA GLY A 21 -2.83 3.46 7.41
C GLY A 21 -1.38 3.77 7.07
N SER A 22 -0.77 4.71 7.81
CA SER A 22 0.66 5.02 7.64
C SER A 22 1.56 3.84 7.98
N LEU A 23 1.29 3.13 9.07
CA LEU A 23 2.04 1.92 9.43
C LEU A 23 1.81 0.77 8.46
N ALA A 24 0.58 0.57 7.98
CA ALA A 24 0.28 -0.47 6.99
C ALA A 24 1.08 -0.24 5.70
N ALA A 25 1.02 0.97 5.12
CA ALA A 25 1.75 1.30 3.89
C ALA A 25 3.28 1.14 4.04
N ALA A 26 3.83 1.61 5.15
CA ALA A 26 5.26 1.47 5.44
C ALA A 26 5.66 0.00 5.67
N SER A 27 4.82 -0.78 6.36
CA SER A 27 5.09 -2.18 6.67
C SER A 27 5.05 -3.05 5.43
N ILE A 28 4.07 -2.83 4.53
CA ILE A 28 3.98 -3.53 3.23
C ILE A 28 5.26 -3.28 2.44
N THR A 29 5.66 -2.01 2.29
CA THR A 29 6.89 -1.62 1.57
C THR A 29 8.14 -2.28 2.15
N ARG A 30 8.24 -2.36 3.48
CA ARG A 30 9.41 -2.91 4.18
C ARG A 30 9.47 -4.44 4.17
N LEU A 31 8.34 -5.10 4.39
CA LEU A 31 8.28 -6.57 4.54
C LEU A 31 8.31 -7.29 3.19
N HIS A 32 7.91 -6.60 2.12
CA HIS A 32 7.84 -7.12 0.77
C HIS A 32 8.64 -6.24 -0.22
N PRO A 33 9.96 -6.09 -0.09
CA PRO A 33 10.74 -5.17 -0.92
C PRO A 33 11.00 -5.68 -2.36
N GLY A 34 10.60 -6.90 -2.69
CA GLY A 34 10.83 -7.52 -4.01
C GLY A 34 9.63 -8.30 -4.57
N ASP A 35 8.47 -8.18 -3.93
CA ASP A 35 7.23 -8.69 -4.53
C ASP A 35 6.78 -7.73 -5.63
N ASP A 36 6.29 -8.29 -6.73
CA ASP A 36 5.77 -7.51 -7.86
C ASP A 36 4.35 -7.00 -7.53
N TYR A 37 4.27 -5.89 -6.79
CA TYR A 37 3.02 -5.21 -6.45
C TYR A 37 3.09 -3.68 -6.60
N GLU A 38 1.92 -3.10 -6.88
CA GLU A 38 1.69 -1.67 -6.89
C GLU A 38 0.96 -1.28 -5.60
N LEU A 39 1.57 -0.37 -4.82
CA LEU A 39 0.99 0.12 -3.57
C LEU A 39 0.44 1.54 -3.75
N HIS A 40 -0.86 1.72 -3.49
CA HIS A 40 -1.52 3.01 -3.45
C HIS A 40 -1.89 3.36 -2.01
N HIS A 41 -1.33 4.45 -1.47
CA HIS A 41 -1.77 5.00 -0.18
C HIS A 41 -2.72 6.17 -0.42
N ILE A 42 -4.02 5.95 -0.20
CA ILE A 42 -5.10 6.87 -0.52
C ILE A 42 -5.63 7.48 0.79
N TYR A 43 -5.58 8.79 0.89
CA TYR A 43 -6.16 9.50 2.03
C TYR A 43 -6.56 10.92 1.64
N ASP A 44 -7.53 11.49 2.37
CA ASP A 44 -7.90 12.89 2.23
C ASP A 44 -7.00 13.75 3.12
N SER A 45 -6.17 14.59 2.51
CA SER A 45 -5.29 15.52 3.21
C SER A 45 -6.05 16.62 3.96
N ARG A 46 -7.33 16.84 3.65
CA ARG A 46 -8.19 17.82 4.30
C ARG A 46 -8.73 17.35 5.65
N ILE A 47 -8.68 16.05 5.94
CA ILE A 47 -9.09 15.53 7.25
C ILE A 47 -7.95 15.83 8.24
N PRO A 48 -8.16 16.73 9.22
CA PRO A 48 -7.12 17.10 10.15
C PRO A 48 -6.75 15.93 11.06
N VAL A 49 -5.47 15.78 11.36
CA VAL A 49 -4.99 14.87 12.39
C VAL A 49 -5.04 15.62 13.71
N ILE A 50 -5.89 15.18 14.63
CA ILE A 50 -5.95 15.72 15.99
C ILE A 50 -4.99 14.91 16.84
N GLY A 51 -3.88 15.54 17.26
CA GLY A 51 -3.02 15.02 18.32
C GLY A 51 -3.52 15.53 19.67
N VAL A 52 -3.77 14.62 20.61
CA VAL A 52 -3.98 14.94 22.02
C VAL A 52 -2.70 14.71 22.81
#